data_AF-A0A1Y6KZ62-F1
#
_entry.id   AF-A0A1Y6KZ62-F1
#
_cell.length_a   1.000
_cell.length_b   1.000
_cell.length_c   1.000
_cell.angle_alpha   90.00
_cell.angle_beta   90.00
_cell.angle_gamma   90.00
#
_symmetry.space_group_name_H-M   'P 1'
#
loop_
_entity.id
_entity.type
_entity.pdbx_description
1 polymer ?
#
loop_
_entity_poly.entity_id
_entity_poly.type
_entity_poly.pdbx_seq_one_letter_code
_entity_poly.pdbx_strand_id
1 'polypeptide(L)'
;MTKILGLSTISSYLVILQISTVFIFIFDAINKGYYPWLFDQLNNKNHSTKKKIIIFTYIYFIILLSISIFFFFHGSQLITLIAGENYVINNNIVGMIFLGQIFGGMYLMVNNYLFYEKEMLLLSKITIFSGLIHLLLISIFSYFWGITGAAFSFCFSKCLQFLLTWFNAYKIANMPWAIQGK
;
A
#
# COMPACT_ATOMS: atom_id res chain seq x y z
N MET A 1 -18.70 -9.19 -19.47
CA MET A 1 -17.75 -8.24 -18.85
C MET A 1 -16.92 -7.44 -19.86
N THR A 2 -16.49 -8.00 -20.99
CA THR A 2 -15.70 -7.30 -22.04
C THR A 2 -16.49 -6.33 -22.93
N LYS A 3 -17.83 -6.33 -22.87
CA LYS A 3 -18.68 -5.46 -23.70
C LYS A 3 -18.94 -4.07 -23.13
N ILE A 4 -18.51 -3.79 -21.89
CA ILE A 4 -18.87 -2.58 -21.12
C ILE A 4 -17.69 -1.61 -20.96
N LEU A 5 -16.45 -2.03 -21.26
CA LEU A 5 -15.26 -1.20 -21.20
C LEU A 5 -14.56 -1.24 -22.56
N GLY A 6 -14.29 -0.06 -23.14
CA GLY A 6 -13.52 0.03 -24.36
C GLY A 6 -12.16 -0.66 -24.19
N LEU A 7 -11.76 -1.48 -25.17
CA LEU A 7 -10.53 -2.28 -25.10
C LEU A 7 -9.30 -1.41 -24.77
N SER A 8 -9.24 -0.20 -25.33
CA SER A 8 -8.20 0.82 -25.09
C SER A 8 -8.14 1.30 -23.64
N THR A 9 -9.29 1.46 -23.00
CA THR A 9 -9.41 1.92 -21.61
C THR A 9 -8.91 0.86 -20.62
N ILE A 10 -9.21 -0.42 -20.89
CA ILE A 10 -8.67 -1.55 -20.12
C ILE A 10 -7.14 -1.62 -20.30
N SER A 11 -6.64 -1.50 -21.52
CA SER A 11 -5.20 -1.49 -21.79
C SER A 11 -4.48 -0.38 -21.03
N SER A 12 -5.05 0.83 -21.01
CA SER A 12 -4.50 1.97 -20.24
C SER A 12 -4.46 1.68 -18.74
N TYR A 13 -5.55 1.15 -18.19
CA TYR A 13 -5.60 0.73 -16.79
C TYR A 13 -4.52 -0.30 -16.43
N LEU A 14 -4.35 -1.34 -17.27
CA LEU A 14 -3.34 -2.37 -17.06
C LEU A 14 -1.90 -1.83 -17.13
N VAL A 15 -1.63 -0.91 -18.07
CA VAL A 15 -0.32 -0.25 -18.17
C VAL A 15 0.02 0.53 -16.89
N ILE A 16 -0.94 1.26 -16.33
CA ILE A 16 -0.71 2.02 -15.10
C ILE A 16 -0.47 1.09 -13.92
N LEU A 17 -1.25 0.00 -13.79
CA LEU A 17 -0.99 -1.02 -12.79
C LEU A 17 0.43 -1.58 -12.92
N GLN A 18 0.86 -1.91 -14.14
CA GLN A 18 2.20 -2.43 -14.39
C GLN A 18 3.28 -1.41 -14.02
N ILE A 19 3.17 -0.16 -14.46
CA ILE A 19 4.13 0.91 -14.13
C ILE A 19 4.19 1.12 -12.62
N SER A 20 3.04 1.11 -11.94
CA SER A 20 2.96 1.30 -10.49
C SER A 20 3.70 0.22 -9.69
N THR A 21 3.94 -0.96 -10.27
CA THR A 21 4.69 -2.04 -9.60
C THR A 21 6.14 -1.66 -9.29
N VAL A 22 6.69 -0.60 -9.92
CA VAL A 22 7.98 -0.02 -9.55
C VAL A 22 8.08 0.28 -8.04
N PHE A 23 6.96 0.70 -7.44
CA PHE A 23 6.89 0.97 -6.01
C PHE A 23 7.09 -0.30 -5.16
N ILE A 24 6.63 -1.46 -5.62
CA ILE A 24 6.85 -2.73 -4.93
C ILE A 24 8.36 -2.99 -4.80
N PHE A 25 9.12 -2.83 -5.88
CA PHE A 25 10.58 -3.01 -5.85
C PHE A 25 11.28 -2.01 -4.94
N ILE A 26 10.87 -0.74 -4.97
CA ILE A 26 11.40 0.30 -4.07
C ILE A 26 11.15 -0.07 -2.61
N PHE A 27 9.92 -0.45 -2.29
CA PHE A 27 9.54 -0.81 -0.92
C PHE A 27 10.20 -2.10 -0.46
N ASP A 28 10.37 -3.08 -1.32
CA ASP A 28 11.11 -4.30 -1.01
C ASP A 28 12.58 -4.01 -0.72
N ALA A 29 13.21 -3.10 -1.47
CA ALA A 29 14.59 -2.68 -1.22
C ALA A 29 14.72 -1.98 0.14
N ILE A 30 13.83 -1.04 0.44
CA ILE A 30 13.78 -0.36 1.75
C ILE A 30 13.57 -1.40 2.86
N ASN A 31 12.62 -2.32 2.68
CA ASN A 31 12.28 -3.33 3.67
C ASN A 31 13.45 -4.29 3.94
N LYS A 32 14.18 -4.72 2.90
CA LYS A 32 15.37 -5.57 3.05
C LYS A 32 16.47 -4.90 3.87
N GLY A 33 16.65 -3.58 3.73
CA GLY A 33 17.60 -2.82 4.56
C GLY A 33 17.12 -2.59 5.99
N TYR A 34 15.81 -2.39 6.15
CA TYR A 34 15.20 -2.03 7.45
C TYR A 34 14.96 -3.24 8.36
N TYR A 35 14.52 -4.37 7.80
CA TYR A 35 14.09 -5.56 8.55
C TYR A 35 15.15 -6.07 9.53
N PRO A 36 16.43 -6.31 9.13
CA PRO A 36 17.44 -6.82 10.05
C PRO A 36 17.70 -5.87 11.22
N TRP A 37 17.84 -4.57 10.91
CA TRP A 37 18.04 -3.55 11.93
C TRP A 37 16.87 -3.48 12.91
N LEU A 38 15.63 -3.53 12.41
CA LEU A 38 14.44 -3.50 13.25
C LEU A 38 14.44 -4.68 14.23
N PHE A 39 14.72 -5.90 13.75
CA PHE A 39 14.72 -7.11 14.57
C PHE A 39 15.77 -7.04 15.68
N ASP A 40 16.96 -6.55 15.36
CA ASP A 40 18.01 -6.31 16.35
C ASP A 40 17.57 -5.31 17.43
N GLN A 41 16.90 -4.22 17.03
CA GLN A 41 16.41 -3.24 17.99
C GLN A 41 15.23 -3.74 18.83
N LEU A 42 14.38 -4.62 18.30
CA LEU A 42 13.26 -5.19 19.06
C LEU A 42 13.73 -6.16 20.15
N ASN A 43 14.87 -6.83 19.95
CA ASN A 43 15.53 -7.63 20.99
C ASN A 43 16.05 -6.78 22.16
N ASN A 44 16.33 -5.49 21.92
CA ASN A 44 16.81 -4.56 22.94
C ASN A 44 15.64 -3.99 23.77
N LYS A 45 15.73 -4.07 25.11
CA LYS A 45 14.69 -3.56 26.02
C LYS A 45 14.67 -2.03 26.19
N ASN A 46 15.39 -1.28 25.36
CA ASN A 46 15.51 0.18 25.52
C ASN A 46 14.26 0.92 25.00
N HIS A 47 13.47 1.46 25.93
CA HIS A 47 12.26 2.22 25.61
C HIS A 47 12.51 3.45 24.70
N SER A 48 13.65 4.12 24.84
CA SER A 48 13.98 5.28 23.99
C SER A 48 14.15 4.89 22.53
N THR A 49 14.75 3.73 22.26
CA THR A 49 14.89 3.16 20.91
C THR A 49 13.53 2.81 20.32
N LYS A 50 12.66 2.14 21.09
CA LYS A 50 11.30 1.80 20.64
C LYS A 50 10.49 3.03 20.24
N LYS A 51 10.60 4.13 20.99
CA LYS A 51 9.95 5.40 20.63
C LYS A 51 10.50 5.99 19.32
N LYS A 52 11.81 5.94 19.09
CA LYS A 52 12.42 6.40 17.82
C LYS A 52 11.90 5.60 16.63
N ILE A 53 11.81 4.28 16.75
CA ILE A 53 11.28 3.39 15.71
C ILE A 53 9.86 3.80 15.29
N ILE A 54 8.97 4.04 16.26
CA ILE A 54 7.60 4.46 15.98
C ILE A 54 7.55 5.83 15.28
N ILE A 55 8.36 6.79 15.74
CA ILE A 55 8.45 8.11 15.08
C ILE A 55 8.90 7.98 13.63
N PHE A 56 9.95 7.19 13.37
CA PHE A 56 10.42 6.93 12.00
C PHE A 56 9.34 6.25 11.14
N THR A 57 8.58 5.32 11.72
CA THR A 57 7.46 4.67 11.02
C THR A 57 6.41 5.68 10.59
N TYR A 58 6.04 6.63 11.45
CA TYR A 58 5.07 7.68 11.10
C TYR A 58 5.62 8.71 10.12
N ILE A 59 6.89 9.11 10.24
CA ILE A 59 7.54 9.97 9.25
C ILE A 59 7.53 9.30 7.88
N TYR A 60 7.87 8.00 7.82
CA TYR A 60 7.81 7.21 6.60
C TYR A 60 6.40 7.22 5.99
N PHE A 61 5.35 7.03 6.79
CA PHE A 61 3.96 7.10 6.32
C PHE A 61 3.61 8.48 5.75
N ILE A 62 3.98 9.56 6.43
CA ILE A 62 3.72 10.93 5.96
C ILE A 62 4.42 11.20 4.63
N ILE A 63 5.68 10.76 4.49
CA ILE A 63 6.44 10.88 3.23
C ILE A 63 5.74 10.12 2.12
N LEU A 64 5.34 8.86 2.35
CA LEU A 64 4.65 8.07 1.34
C LEU A 64 3.30 8.69 0.94
N LEU A 65 2.48 9.12 1.90
CA LEU A 65 1.22 9.78 1.59
C LEU A 65 1.43 11.08 0.82
N SER A 66 2.48 11.83 1.12
CA SER A 66 2.86 13.03 0.34
C SER A 66 3.22 12.67 -1.11
N ILE A 67 3.93 11.55 -1.33
CA ILE A 67 4.20 11.03 -2.67
C ILE A 67 2.89 10.63 -3.38
N SER A 68 1.90 10.07 -2.68
CA SER A 68 0.60 9.74 -3.29
C SER A 68 -0.10 10.97 -3.87
N ILE A 69 -0.06 12.10 -3.14
CA ILE A 69 -0.70 13.35 -3.54
C ILE A 69 -0.14 13.84 -4.87
N PHE A 70 1.18 13.70 -5.09
CA PHE A 70 1.81 14.04 -6.36
C PHE A 70 1.14 13.32 -7.56
N PHE A 71 0.84 12.02 -7.44
CA PHE A 71 0.22 11.24 -8.51
C PHE A 71 -1.25 11.60 -8.76
N PHE A 72 -1.97 12.13 -7.77
CA PHE A 72 -3.32 12.67 -7.99
C PHE A 72 -3.35 13.93 -8.86
N PHE A 73 -2.25 14.69 -8.93
CA PHE A 73 -2.18 15.91 -9.73
C PHE A 73 -1.39 15.75 -11.03
N HIS A 74 -0.34 14.92 -11.01
CA HIS A 74 0.64 14.81 -12.11
C HIS A 74 0.72 13.40 -12.70
N GLY A 75 -0.10 12.45 -12.23
CA GLY A 75 0.00 11.05 -12.57
C GLY A 75 -0.23 10.76 -14.05
N SER A 76 -1.29 11.32 -14.65
CA SER A 76 -1.60 11.12 -16.07
C SER A 76 -0.50 11.67 -16.96
N GLN A 77 0.05 12.86 -16.67
CA GLN A 77 1.14 13.43 -17.46
C GLN A 77 2.37 12.52 -17.42
N LEU A 78 2.69 11.98 -16.24
CA LEU A 78 3.80 11.04 -16.07
C LEU A 78 3.55 9.72 -16.81
N ILE A 79 2.33 9.18 -16.78
CA ILE A 79 1.98 7.97 -17.52
C ILE A 79 2.06 8.20 -19.03
N THR A 80 1.55 9.33 -19.54
CA THR A 80 1.64 9.67 -20.96
C THR A 80 3.10 9.87 -21.40
N LEU A 81 3.96 10.45 -20.55
CA LEU A 81 5.39 10.58 -20.83
C LEU A 81 6.08 9.21 -20.97
N ILE A 82 5.74 8.25 -20.10
CA ILE A 82 6.40 6.94 -20.06
C ILE A 82 5.84 5.97 -21.10
N ALA A 83 4.52 5.91 -21.24
CA ALA A 83 3.83 4.91 -22.04
C ALA A 83 3.37 5.44 -23.42
N GLY A 84 3.33 6.75 -23.61
CA GLY A 84 2.85 7.42 -24.82
C GLY A 84 1.39 7.84 -24.77
N GLU A 85 0.98 8.64 -25.77
CA GLU A 85 -0.35 9.28 -25.86
C GLU A 85 -1.52 8.29 -26.00
N ASN A 86 -1.25 7.04 -26.33
CA ASN A 86 -2.27 5.99 -26.44
C ASN A 86 -2.83 5.52 -25.09
N TYR A 87 -2.20 5.91 -23.96
CA TYR A 87 -2.55 5.44 -22.61
C TYR A 87 -3.02 6.55 -21.68
N VAL A 88 -3.67 7.57 -22.22
CA VAL A 88 -4.22 8.69 -21.45
C VAL A 88 -5.36 8.20 -20.55
N ILE A 89 -5.29 8.52 -19.26
CA ILE A 89 -6.30 8.18 -18.28
C ILE A 89 -6.53 9.34 -17.31
N ASN A 90 -7.63 9.33 -16.57
CA ASN A 90 -7.86 10.33 -15.54
C ASN A 90 -6.83 10.24 -14.39
N ASN A 91 -6.31 11.38 -13.96
CA ASN A 91 -5.42 11.53 -12.80
C ASN A 91 -5.92 10.84 -11.52
N ASN A 92 -7.23 10.87 -11.27
CA ASN A 92 -7.82 10.23 -10.10
C ASN A 92 -7.59 8.72 -10.12
N ILE A 93 -7.62 8.10 -11.29
CA ILE A 93 -7.40 6.64 -11.44
C ILE A 93 -5.94 6.32 -11.20
N VAL A 94 -5.01 7.12 -11.76
CA VAL A 94 -3.58 6.98 -11.49
C VAL A 94 -3.30 7.16 -9.99
N GLY A 95 -3.79 8.25 -9.40
CA GLY A 95 -3.65 8.53 -7.98
C GLY A 95 -4.16 7.40 -7.09
N MET A 96 -5.34 6.83 -7.37
CA MET A 96 -5.88 5.67 -6.63
C MET A 96 -4.98 4.44 -6.73
N ILE A 97 -4.46 4.12 -7.91
CA ILE A 97 -3.55 2.99 -8.11
C ILE A 97 -2.25 3.20 -7.32
N PHE A 98 -1.61 4.36 -7.44
CA PHE A 98 -0.36 4.64 -6.73
C PHE A 98 -0.57 4.73 -5.22
N LEU A 99 -1.70 5.27 -4.76
CA LEU A 99 -2.07 5.24 -3.35
C LEU A 99 -2.23 3.79 -2.83
N GLY A 100 -2.82 2.90 -3.63
CA GLY A 100 -2.89 1.47 -3.31
C GLY A 100 -1.51 0.82 -3.16
N GLN A 101 -0.55 1.17 -4.05
CA GLN A 101 0.84 0.72 -3.89
C GLN A 101 1.48 1.27 -2.62
N ILE A 102 1.24 2.54 -2.29
CA ILE A 102 1.73 3.20 -1.09
C ILE A 102 1.22 2.51 0.18
N PHE A 103 -0.06 2.13 0.23
CA PHE A 103 -0.56 1.30 1.33
C PHE A 103 0.15 -0.06 1.39
N GLY A 104 0.54 -0.64 0.26
CA GLY A 104 1.42 -1.81 0.22
C GLY A 104 2.78 -1.57 0.88
N GLY A 105 3.42 -0.42 0.63
CA GLY A 105 4.67 -0.03 1.28
C GLY A 105 4.52 0.22 2.79
N MET A 106 3.41 0.84 3.20
CA MET A 106 3.08 1.02 4.62
C MET A 106 2.82 -0.33 5.30
N TYR A 107 2.12 -1.24 4.62
CA TYR A 107 1.89 -2.60 5.07
C TYR A 107 3.21 -3.34 5.32
N LEU A 108 4.19 -3.29 4.40
CA LEU A 108 5.48 -3.95 4.59
C LEU A 108 6.21 -3.48 5.84
N MET A 109 6.20 -2.16 6.10
CA MET A 109 6.84 -1.56 7.26
C MET A 109 6.29 -2.12 8.59
N VAL A 110 4.97 -2.30 8.67
CA VAL A 110 4.27 -2.78 9.87
C VAL A 110 4.30 -4.30 9.97
N ASN A 111 4.25 -4.99 8.84
CA ASN A 111 4.24 -6.44 8.78
C ASN A 111 5.45 -7.06 9.50
N ASN A 112 6.61 -6.38 9.44
CA ASN A 112 7.81 -6.81 10.14
C ASN A 112 7.62 -7.05 11.65
N TYR A 113 6.75 -6.30 12.33
CA TYR A 113 6.46 -6.54 13.75
C TYR A 113 5.73 -7.87 13.97
N LEU A 114 4.77 -8.21 13.10
CA LEU A 114 4.07 -9.49 13.18
C LEU A 114 4.99 -10.67 12.82
N PHE A 115 5.93 -10.47 11.88
CA PHE A 115 6.97 -11.45 11.61
C PHE A 115 7.88 -11.68 12.82
N TYR A 116 8.27 -10.61 13.52
CA TYR A 116 9.10 -10.69 14.72
C TYR A 116 8.40 -11.50 15.82
N GLU A 117 7.11 -11.24 16.03
CA GLU A 117 6.26 -11.94 17.01
C GLU A 117 5.79 -13.33 16.51
N LYS A 118 6.27 -13.80 15.35
CA LYS A 118 5.95 -15.11 14.74
C LYS A 118 4.47 -15.31 14.36
N GLU A 119 3.74 -14.23 14.13
CA GLU A 119 2.31 -14.21 13.77
C GLU A 119 2.05 -14.37 12.26
N MET A 120 2.77 -15.29 11.61
CA MET A 120 2.68 -15.52 10.15
C MET A 120 1.30 -16.04 9.70
N LEU A 121 0.63 -16.82 10.55
CA LEU A 121 -0.71 -17.33 10.27
C LEU A 121 -1.74 -16.19 10.24
N LEU A 122 -1.64 -15.25 11.18
CA LEU A 122 -2.49 -14.06 11.23
C LEU A 122 -2.29 -13.20 9.97
N LEU A 123 -1.04 -12.99 9.57
CA LEU A 123 -0.73 -12.24 8.34
C LEU A 123 -1.31 -12.92 7.08
N SER A 124 -1.20 -14.24 7.01
CA SER A 124 -1.77 -15.02 5.90
C SER A 124 -3.30 -14.86 5.85
N LYS A 125 -3.98 -14.90 7.01
CA LYS A 125 -5.42 -14.65 7.11
C LYS A 125 -5.78 -13.23 6.64
N ILE A 126 -5.04 -12.20 7.06
CA ILE A 126 -5.25 -10.81 6.61
C ILE A 126 -5.09 -10.70 5.08
N THR A 127 -4.04 -11.32 4.53
CA THR A 127 -3.75 -11.29 3.09
C THR A 127 -4.85 -11.99 2.29
N ILE A 128 -5.26 -13.19 2.69
CA ILE A 128 -6.36 -13.93 2.04
C ILE A 128 -7.66 -13.13 2.14
N PHE A 129 -7.99 -12.63 3.33
CA PHE A 129 -9.21 -11.85 3.55
C PHE A 129 -9.25 -10.59 2.69
N SER A 130 -8.18 -9.79 2.69
CA SER A 130 -8.09 -8.57 1.86
C SER A 130 -8.12 -8.88 0.36
N GLY A 131 -7.55 -10.01 -0.07
CA GLY A 131 -7.64 -10.51 -1.44
C GLY A 131 -9.06 -10.91 -1.84
N LEU A 132 -9.79 -11.62 -0.98
CA LEU A 132 -11.21 -11.96 -1.21
C LEU A 132 -12.08 -10.72 -1.28
N ILE A 133 -11.87 -9.75 -0.38
CA ILE A 133 -12.54 -8.45 -0.43
C ILE A 133 -12.21 -7.74 -1.74
N HIS A 134 -10.96 -7.77 -2.21
CA HIS A 134 -10.61 -7.18 -3.50
C HIS A 134 -11.36 -7.82 -4.66
N LEU A 135 -11.43 -9.16 -4.74
CA LEU A 135 -12.15 -9.87 -5.79
C LEU A 135 -13.66 -9.57 -5.80
N LEU A 136 -14.26 -9.44 -4.62
CA LEU A 136 -15.65 -9.04 -4.48
C LEU A 136 -15.86 -7.59 -4.93
N LEU A 137 -15.05 -6.66 -4.41
CA LEU A 137 -15.18 -5.24 -4.69
C LEU A 137 -14.86 -4.89 -6.14
N ILE A 138 -13.85 -5.50 -6.76
CA ILE A 138 -13.53 -5.25 -8.16
C ILE A 138 -14.71 -5.69 -9.05
N SER A 139 -15.40 -6.77 -8.71
CA SER A 139 -16.57 -7.25 -9.46
C SER A 139 -17.75 -6.27 -9.35
N ILE A 140 -18.04 -5.80 -8.13
CA ILE A 140 -19.16 -4.89 -7.86
C ILE A 140 -18.86 -3.48 -8.38
N PHE A 141 -17.73 -2.90 -8.00
CA PHE A 141 -17.39 -1.52 -8.34
C PHE A 141 -17.07 -1.35 -9.82
N SER A 142 -16.45 -2.35 -10.48
CA SER A 142 -16.25 -2.25 -11.93
C SER A 142 -17.56 -2.33 -12.70
N TYR A 143 -18.58 -3.00 -12.16
CA TYR A 143 -19.91 -3.03 -12.76
C TYR A 143 -20.58 -1.64 -12.73
N PHE A 144 -20.50 -0.93 -11.60
CA PHE A 144 -21.14 0.38 -11.44
C PHE A 144 -20.30 1.57 -11.95
N TRP A 145 -18.97 1.50 -11.82
CA TRP A 145 -18.06 2.64 -12.04
C TRP A 145 -16.91 2.34 -13.01
N GLY A 146 -16.93 1.19 -13.70
CA GLY A 146 -15.92 0.83 -14.68
C GLY A 146 -14.50 0.80 -14.10
N ILE A 147 -13.52 1.31 -14.86
CA ILE A 147 -12.10 1.34 -14.44
C ILE A 147 -11.84 2.19 -13.19
N THR A 148 -12.66 3.22 -12.93
CA THR A 148 -12.58 3.99 -11.69
C THR A 148 -12.95 3.09 -10.51
N GLY A 149 -13.99 2.28 -10.66
CA GLY A 149 -14.38 1.28 -9.67
C GLY A 149 -13.31 0.22 -9.43
N ALA A 150 -12.63 -0.24 -10.48
CA ALA A 150 -11.50 -1.15 -10.37
C ALA A 150 -10.35 -0.54 -9.57
N ALA A 151 -9.92 0.68 -9.90
CA ALA A 151 -8.86 1.38 -9.16
C ALA A 151 -9.23 1.63 -7.70
N PHE A 152 -10.48 2.01 -7.43
CA PHE A 152 -10.98 2.20 -6.07
C PHE A 152 -10.99 0.89 -5.28
N SER A 153 -11.42 -0.23 -5.88
CA SER A 153 -11.39 -1.54 -5.23
C SER A 153 -9.97 -1.97 -4.84
N PHE A 154 -8.99 -1.75 -5.71
CA PHE A 154 -7.59 -2.04 -5.42
C PHE A 154 -7.07 -1.18 -4.26
N CYS A 155 -7.27 0.13 -4.34
CA CYS A 155 -6.84 1.08 -3.32
C CYS A 155 -7.46 0.75 -1.95
N PHE A 156 -8.78 0.53 -1.93
CA PHE A 156 -9.51 0.21 -0.71
C PHE A 156 -9.06 -1.11 -0.09
N SER A 157 -8.89 -2.16 -0.88
CA SER A 157 -8.42 -3.46 -0.37
C SER A 157 -6.99 -3.39 0.17
N LYS A 158 -6.12 -2.60 -0.43
CA LYS A 158 -4.77 -2.36 0.10
C LYS A 158 -4.77 -1.52 1.37
N CYS A 159 -5.63 -0.51 1.46
CA CYS A 159 -5.86 0.24 2.69
C CYS A 159 -6.34 -0.69 3.81
N LEU A 160 -7.34 -1.54 3.53
CA LEU A 160 -7.85 -2.53 4.48
C LEU A 160 -6.75 -3.49 4.93
N GLN A 161 -5.94 -4.01 4.00
CA GLN A 161 -4.80 -4.88 4.33
C GLN A 161 -3.84 -4.17 5.30
N PHE A 162 -3.45 -2.94 4.99
CA PHE A 162 -2.58 -2.12 5.85
C PHE A 162 -3.19 -1.89 7.24
N LEU A 163 -4.44 -1.42 7.31
CA LEU A 163 -5.10 -1.08 8.57
C LEU A 163 -5.29 -2.31 9.46
N LEU A 164 -5.67 -3.46 8.90
CA LEU A 164 -5.78 -4.71 9.66
C LEU A 164 -4.42 -5.15 10.20
N THR A 165 -3.36 -5.09 9.39
CA THR A 165 -1.99 -5.42 9.84
C THR A 165 -1.52 -4.46 10.93
N TRP A 166 -1.77 -3.16 10.78
CA TRP A 166 -1.39 -2.15 11.77
C TRP A 166 -2.15 -2.26 13.08
N PHE A 167 -3.45 -2.50 13.02
CA PHE A 167 -4.25 -2.74 14.22
C PHE A 167 -3.79 -3.99 15.00
N ASN A 168 -3.42 -5.07 14.30
CA ASN A 168 -2.90 -6.26 14.96
C ASN A 168 -1.48 -6.05 15.49
N ALA A 169 -0.61 -5.36 14.75
CA ALA A 169 0.71 -4.99 15.24
C ALA A 169 0.62 -4.08 16.48
N TYR A 170 -0.35 -3.16 16.52
CA TYR A 170 -0.64 -2.33 17.70
C TYR A 170 -0.93 -3.16 18.94
N LYS A 171 -1.69 -4.25 18.78
CA LYS A 171 -2.12 -5.13 19.87
C LYS A 171 -1.04 -6.10 20.33
N ILE A 172 -0.30 -6.69 19.39
CA ILE A 172 0.60 -7.80 19.65
C ILE A 172 2.01 -7.30 19.95
N ALA A 173 2.49 -6.29 19.22
CA ALA A 173 3.84 -5.78 19.42
C ALA A 173 3.86 -4.83 20.62
N ASN A 174 4.69 -5.16 21.62
CA ASN A 174 4.95 -4.34 22.81
C ASN A 174 5.77 -3.08 22.47
N MET A 175 5.16 -2.14 21.75
CA MET A 175 5.75 -0.89 21.27
C MET A 175 4.93 0.34 21.75
N PRO A 176 5.58 1.50 21.94
CA PRO A 176 4.92 2.73 22.37
C PRO A 176 4.25 3.43 21.17
N TRP A 177 3.18 2.82 20.65
CA TRP A 177 2.45 3.30 19.47
C TRP A 177 1.80 4.67 19.69
N ALA A 178 1.22 4.90 20.88
CA ALA A 178 0.83 6.23 21.29
C ALA A 178 2.11 7.00 21.64
N ILE A 179 2.37 8.10 20.92
CA ILE A 179 3.44 9.04 21.26
C ILE A 179 3.03 9.77 22.54
N GLN A 180 3.09 9.08 23.68
CA GLN A 180 2.97 9.73 24.96
C GLN A 180 4.29 10.50 25.18
N GLY A 181 4.15 11.82 25.33
CA GLY A 181 5.18 12.64 25.93
C GLY A 181 5.45 12.09 27.32
N LYS A 182 6.73 11.91 27.66
CA LYS A 182 7.09 11.91 29.08
C LYS A 182 6.88 13.32 29.58
#